data_AF-A0A392VA57-F1
#
_entry.id   AF-A0A392VA57-F1
#
_cell.length_a   1.000
_cell.length_b   1.000
_cell.length_c   1.000
_cell.angle_alpha   90.00
_cell.angle_beta   90.00
_cell.angle_gamma   90.00
#
_symmetry.space_group_name_H-M   'P 1'
#
loop_
_entity.id
_entity.type
_entity.pdbx_description
1 polymer ?
#
loop_
_entity_poly.entity_id
_entity_poly.type
_entity_poly.pdbx_seq_one_letter_code
_entity_poly.pdbx_strand_id
1 'polypeptide(L)' 'PTAAALAYGLDMEPIVDDEKIILIFDLGGGTFDVSILSIEDSVFLVDATAGDT' A
#
# COMPACT_ATOMS: atom_id res chain seq x y z
N PRO A 1 3.76 -1.54 5.52
CA PRO A 1 2.89 -1.28 4.34
C PRO A 1 1.51 -1.97 4.36
N THR A 2 1.38 -3.30 4.28
CA THR A 2 0.06 -3.98 4.16
C THR A 2 -0.90 -3.67 5.32
N ALA A 3 -0.39 -3.62 6.56
CA ALA A 3 -1.20 -3.24 7.72
C ALA A 3 -1.76 -1.81 7.62
N ALA A 4 -0.98 -0.87 7.07
CA ALA A 4 -1.46 0.49 6.81
C ALA A 4 -2.54 0.49 5.73
N ALA A 5 -2.36 -0.28 4.65
CA ALA A 5 -3.36 -0.39 3.59
C ALA A 5 -4.73 -0.89 4.10
N LEU A 6 -4.70 -1.90 5.00
CA LEU A 6 -5.90 -2.41 5.67
C LEU A 6 -6.51 -1.41 6.65
N ALA A 7 -5.68 -0.68 7.42
CA ALA A 7 -6.17 0.30 8.39
C ALA A 7 -6.90 1.49 7.74
N TYR A 8 -6.49 1.84 6.52
CA TYR A 8 -7.16 2.86 5.71
C TYR A 8 -8.39 2.32 4.96
N GLY A 9 -8.70 1.02 5.08
CA GLY A 9 -9.85 0.40 4.41
C GLY A 9 -9.77 0.47 2.89
N LEU A 10 -8.54 0.46 2.33
CA LEU A 10 -8.33 0.65 0.90
C LEU A 10 -8.88 -0.50 0.05
N ASP A 11 -9.12 -1.66 0.67
CA ASP A 11 -9.82 -2.84 0.14
C ASP A 11 -11.33 -2.67 0.03
N MET A 12 -11.92 -1.76 0.82
CA MET A 12 -13.36 -1.53 0.88
C MET A 12 -13.81 -0.39 -0.05
N GLU A 13 -12.86 0.36 -0.60
CA GLU A 13 -13.19 1.40 -1.58
C GLU A 13 -13.53 0.76 -2.92
N PRO A 14 -14.67 1.12 -3.55
CA PRO A 14 -15.04 0.61 -4.85
C PRO A 14 -13.97 1.00 -5.87
N ILE A 15 -13.38 0.01 -6.51
CA ILE A 15 -12.40 0.23 -7.58
C ILE A 15 -13.19 0.79 -8.78
N VAL A 16 -12.91 2.05 -9.13
CA VAL A 16 -13.58 2.73 -10.24
C VAL A 16 -13.02 2.26 -11.60
N ASP A 17 -11.77 1.75 -11.58
CA ASP A 17 -11.03 1.14 -12.69
C ASP A 17 -10.72 -0.34 -12.37
N ASP A 18 -10.14 -1.10 -13.30
CA ASP A 18 -9.84 -2.54 -13.09
C ASP A 18 -8.72 -2.80 -12.05
N GLU A 19 -7.92 -1.78 -11.71
CA GLU A 19 -6.78 -1.89 -10.79
C GLU A 19 -6.60 -0.59 -9.99
N LYS A 20 -6.20 -0.71 -8.71
CA LYS A 20 -5.86 0.43 -7.87
C LYS A 20 -4.43 0.33 -7.36
N ILE A 21 -3.62 1.32 -7.74
CA ILE A 21 -2.24 1.46 -7.29
C ILE A 21 -2.18 2.38 -6.08
N ILE A 22 -1.51 1.92 -5.02
CA ILE A 22 -1.38 2.59 -3.73
C ILE A 22 0.09 2.79 -3.43
N LEU A 23 0.47 4.03 -3.10
CA LEU A 23 1.77 4.35 -2.54
C LEU A 23 1.63 4.53 -1.03
N ILE A 24 2.41 3.78 -0.27
CA ILE A 24 2.52 3.91 1.18
C ILE A 24 3.86 4.56 1.48
N PHE A 25 3.81 5.69 2.17
CA PHE A 25 4.96 6.43 2.66
C PHE A 25 4.99 6.33 4.18
N ASP A 26 5.99 5.63 4.72
CA ASP A 26 6.22 5.44 6.15
C ASP A 26 7.49 6.19 6.56
N LEU A 27 7.33 7.19 7.43
CA LEU A 27 8.41 7.99 7.96
C LEU A 27 8.39 7.90 9.49
N GLY A 28 9.10 6.90 9.99
CA GLY A 28 9.25 6.64 11.41
C GLY A 28 10.28 7.54 12.08
N GLY A 29 10.53 7.31 13.37
CA GLY A 29 11.49 8.10 14.15
C GLY A 29 12.97 7.88 13.78
N GLY A 30 13.26 6.90 12.93
CA GLY A 30 14.61 6.57 12.46
C GLY A 30 14.63 5.65 11.23
N THR A 31 13.46 5.37 10.66
CA THR A 31 13.30 4.54 9.46
C THR A 31 12.48 5.31 8.44
N PHE A 32 12.74 5.03 7.18
CA PHE A 32 12.05 5.62 6.05
C PHE A 32 11.74 4.51 5.06
N ASP A 33 10.48 4.17 4.88
CA ASP A 33 10.06 3.09 4.00
C ASP A 33 8.97 3.57 3.04
N VAL A 34 9.13 3.26 1.76
CA VAL A 34 8.14 3.49 0.71
C VAL A 34 7.76 2.14 0.11
N SER A 35 6.47 1.89 -0.06
CA SER A 35 5.97 0.71 -0.75
C SER A 35 4.92 1.06 -1.78
N ILE A 36 4.93 0.36 -2.90
CA ILE A 36 3.87 0.39 -3.92
C ILE A 36 3.11 -0.92 -3.83
N LEU A 37 1.78 -0.82 -3.77
CA LEU A 37 0.87 -1.94 -3.74
C LEU A 37 -0.18 -1.79 -4.83
N SER A 38 -0.51 -2.88 -5.51
CA SER A 38 -1.72 -2.99 -6.33
C SER A 38 -2.81 -3.76 -5.58
N ILE A 39 -4.06 -3.36 -5.79
CA ILE A 39 -5.24 -4.12 -5.37
C ILE A 39 -5.91 -4.71 -6.60
N GLU A 40 -6.02 -6.04 -6.61
CA GLU A 40 -6.76 -6.82 -7.59
C GLU A 40 -7.70 -7.77 -6.83
N ASP A 41 -8.99 -7.79 -7.15
CA ASP A 41 -9.99 -8.68 -6.51
C ASP A 41 -9.93 -8.69 -4.97
N SER A 42 -9.73 -7.51 -4.36
CA SER A 42 -9.55 -7.32 -2.91
C SER A 42 -8.30 -8.01 -2.30
N VAL A 43 -7.35 -8.43 -3.14
CA VAL A 43 -6.04 -8.93 -2.74
C VAL A 43 -5.00 -7.82 -2.89
N PHE A 44 -4.21 -7.60 -1.84
CA PHE A 44 -3.08 -6.68 -1.88
C PHE A 44 -1.84 -7.40 -2.40
N LEU A 45 -1.28 -6.90 -3.50
CA LEU A 45 0.02 -7.29 -4.01
C LEU A 45 1.02 -6.19 -3.67
N VAL A 46 2.23 -6.58 -3.23
CA VAL A 46 3.32 -5.64 -2.98
C VAL A 46 4.27 -5.71 -4.17
N ASP A 47 4.27 -4.65 -4.98
CA ASP A 47 5.08 -4.62 -6.21
C ASP A 47 6.51 -4.20 -5.92
N ALA A 48 6.68 -3.25 -5.01
CA ALA A 48 7.98 -2.74 -4.62
C ALA A 48 7.97 -2.21 -3.19
N THR A 49 9.10 -2.39 -2.50
CA THR A 49 9.42 -1.73 -1.24
C THR A 49 10.86 -1.23 -1.31
N ALA A 50 11.09 0.01 -0.90
CA ALA A 50 12.41 0.62 -0.81
C ALA A 50 12.47 1.56 0.39
N GLY A 51 13.65 1.82 0.92
CA GLY A 51 13.78 2.60 2.14
C GLY A 51 15.15 2.53 2.79
N ASP A 52 15.23 3.12 3.97
CA ASP A 52 16.34 3.07 4.91
C ASP A 52 15.78 2.67 6.28
N THR A 53 16.12 1.46 6.74
CA THR A 53 15.50 0.78 7.89
C THR A 53 16.42 0.70 9.09
#